data_AF-A0A5C8DIW4-F1
#
_entry.id   AF-A0A5C8DIW4-F1
#
_cell.length_a   1.000
_cell.length_b   1.000
_cell.length_c   1.000
_cell.angle_alpha   90.00
_cell.angle_beta   90.00
_cell.angle_gamma   90.00
#
_symmetry.space_group_name_H-M   'P 1'
#
loop_
_entity.id
_entity.type
_entity.pdbx_description
1 polymer ?
#
loop_
_entity_poly.entity_id
_entity_poly.type
_entity_poly.pdbx_seq_one_letter_code
_entity_poly.pdbx_strand_id
1 'polypeptide(L)' 'MKADVAALKALEFGEASPEQQKRALAWIINNASATYEMSYRPTSDRDTSFAEGRRFVGLQIVKMLKLNLSTMFEPGEQP' A
#
# COMPACT_ATOMS: atom_id res chain seq x y z
N MET A 1 15.29 4.18 -5.06
CA MET A 1 15.26 2.88 -5.76
C MET A 1 16.09 1.78 -5.09
N LYS A 2 17.44 1.86 -4.97
CA LYS A 2 18.25 0.77 -4.36
C LYS A 2 17.79 0.36 -2.94
N ALA A 3 17.52 1.33 -2.08
CA ALA A 3 17.03 1.08 -0.72
C ALA A 3 15.61 0.50 -0.69
N ASP A 4 14.77 0.85 -1.66
CA ASP A 4 13.40 0.33 -1.77
C ASP A 4 13.41 -1.13 -2.22
N VAL A 5 14.28 -1.47 -3.18
CA VAL A 5 14.52 -2.86 -3.62
C VAL A 5 15.04 -3.71 -2.46
N ALA A 6 16.03 -3.22 -1.71
CA ALA A 6 16.56 -3.92 -0.54
C ALA A 6 15.47 -4.15 0.53
N ALA A 7 14.65 -3.13 0.80
CA ALA A 7 13.55 -3.24 1.75
C ALA A 7 12.47 -4.24 1.30
N LEU A 8 12.10 -4.26 0.02
CA LEU A 8 11.12 -5.22 -0.51
C LEU A 8 11.64 -6.66 -0.48
N LYS A 9 12.92 -6.88 -0.82
CA LYS A 9 13.54 -8.21 -0.71
C LYS A 9 13.58 -8.68 0.74
N ALA A 10 14.04 -7.82 1.66
CA ALA A 10 14.05 -8.17 3.07
C ALA A 10 12.63 -8.45 3.60
N LEU A 11 11.61 -7.73 3.11
CA LEU A 11 10.21 -7.98 3.47
C LEU A 11 9.75 -9.35 2.96
N GLU A 12 10.09 -9.70 1.72
CA GLU A 12 9.76 -11.00 1.11
C GLU A 12 10.42 -12.17 1.84
N PHE A 13 11.68 -12.03 2.27
CA PHE A 13 12.37 -13.04 3.09
C PHE A 13 11.88 -13.10 4.54
N GLY A 14 11.06 -12.15 5.01
CA GLY A 14 10.63 -12.07 6.40
C GLY A 14 11.70 -11.54 7.36
N GLU A 15 12.75 -10.90 6.84
CA GLU A 15 13.92 -10.42 7.59
C GLU A 15 14.00 -8.88 7.66
N ALA A 16 13.00 -8.17 7.15
CA ALA A 16 12.99 -6.71 7.13
C ALA A 16 13.06 -6.11 8.53
N SER A 17 14.03 -5.22 8.74
CA SER A 17 14.07 -4.36 9.93
C SER A 17 12.79 -3.50 10.03
N PRO A 18 12.46 -2.95 11.21
CA PRO A 18 11.29 -2.07 11.36
C PRO A 18 11.26 -0.90 10.37
N GLU A 19 12.41 -0.31 10.07
CA GLU A 19 12.57 0.78 9.09
C GLU A 19 12.33 0.27 7.67
N GLN A 20 12.84 -0.92 7.34
CA GLN A 20 12.62 -1.54 6.03
C GLN A 20 11.16 -1.92 5.81
N GLN A 21 10.46 -2.42 6.83
CA GLN A 21 9.03 -2.71 6.75
C GLN A 21 8.22 -1.45 6.41
N LYS A 22 8.44 -0.37 7.16
CA LYS A 22 7.79 0.94 6.91
C LYS A 22 8.13 1.46 5.51
N ARG A 23 9.40 1.34 5.10
CA ARG A 23 9.86 1.77 3.76
C ARG A 23 9.20 0.98 2.64
N ALA A 24 9.15 -0.34 2.76
CA ALA A 24 8.53 -1.22 1.77
C ALA A 24 7.03 -0.90 1.63
N LEU A 25 6.32 -0.78 2.76
CA LEU A 25 4.92 -0.41 2.77
C LEU A 25 4.68 0.97 2.13
N ALA A 26 5.51 1.96 2.47
CA ALA A 26 5.44 3.29 1.86
C ALA A 26 5.70 3.23 0.36
N TRP A 27 6.66 2.43 -0.11
CA TRP A 27 6.94 2.28 -1.54
C TRP A 27 5.78 1.62 -2.28
N ILE A 28 5.15 0.58 -1.71
CA ILE A 28 3.99 -0.10 -2.29
C ILE A 28 2.84 0.92 -2.47
N ILE A 29 2.49 1.67 -1.42
CA ILE A 29 1.38 2.64 -1.47
C ILE A 29 1.68 3.76 -2.47
N ASN A 30 2.85 4.40 -2.37
CA ASN A 30 3.14 5.61 -3.12
C ASN A 30 3.55 5.33 -4.56
N ASN A 31 4.34 4.29 -4.81
CA ASN A 31 4.96 4.07 -6.13
C ASN A 31 4.31 2.91 -6.88
N ALA A 32 4.14 1.74 -6.25
CA ALA A 32 3.56 0.58 -6.92
C ALA A 32 2.07 0.77 -7.21
N SER A 33 1.33 1.38 -6.27
CA SER A 33 -0.10 1.66 -6.41
C SER A 33 -0.41 3.07 -6.90
N ALA A 34 0.55 4.01 -6.85
CA ALA A 34 0.33 5.42 -7.21
C ALA A 34 -0.87 6.05 -6.46
N THR A 35 -1.08 5.65 -5.20
CA THR A 35 -2.33 5.88 -4.45
C THR A 35 -2.77 7.34 -4.39
N TYR A 36 -1.79 8.26 -4.29
CA TYR A 36 -2.04 9.69 -4.12
C TYR A 36 -1.78 10.51 -5.40
N GLU A 37 -1.48 9.85 -6.51
CA GLU A 37 -1.25 10.52 -7.79
C GLU A 37 -2.56 10.69 -8.58
N MET A 38 -2.58 11.66 -9.49
CA MET A 38 -3.67 11.79 -10.46
C MET A 38 -3.63 10.60 -11.42
N SER A 39 -4.77 9.92 -11.57
CA SER A 39 -4.94 8.73 -12.40
C SER A 39 -5.43 9.02 -13.80
N TYR A 40 -6.07 10.17 -14.03
CA TYR A 40 -6.55 10.58 -15.35
C TYR A 40 -5.40 10.64 -16.37
N ARG A 41 -5.58 9.99 -17.51
CA ARG A 41 -4.67 10.00 -18.66
C ARG A 41 -5.45 10.47 -19.89
N PRO A 42 -5.26 11.73 -20.33
CA PRO A 42 -6.13 12.35 -21.35
C PRO A 42 -6.03 11.70 -22.74
N THR A 43 -5.00 10.91 -22.98
CA THR A 43 -4.72 10.29 -24.28
C THR A 43 -5.27 8.86 -24.39
N SER A 44 -5.72 8.24 -23.30
CA SER A 44 -6.16 6.84 -23.29
C SER A 44 -7.03 6.53 -22.06
N ASP A 45 -8.30 6.18 -22.30
CA ASP A 45 -9.20 5.68 -21.26
C ASP A 45 -8.72 4.36 -20.66
N ARG A 46 -8.01 3.53 -21.45
CA ARG A 46 -7.44 2.27 -20.97
C ARG A 46 -6.31 2.51 -19.98
N ASP A 47 -5.48 3.52 -20.23
CA ASP A 47 -4.38 3.87 -19.33
C ASP A 47 -4.93 4.44 -18.02
N THR A 48 -5.99 5.25 -18.10
CA THR A 48 -6.74 5.72 -16.92
C THR A 48 -7.31 4.55 -16.13
N SER A 49 -7.96 3.60 -16.81
CA SER A 49 -8.55 2.41 -16.18
C SER A 49 -7.50 1.56 -15.46
N PHE A 50 -6.33 1.37 -16.08
CA PHE A 50 -5.22 0.65 -15.46
C PHE A 50 -4.64 1.41 -14.24
N ALA A 51 -4.50 2.74 -14.34
CA ALA A 51 -4.04 3.57 -13.23
C ALA A 51 -5.02 3.54 -12.04
N GLU A 52 -6.32 3.59 -12.29
CA GLU A 52 -7.36 3.43 -11.27
C GLU A 52 -7.33 2.05 -10.61
N GLY A 53 -7.12 0.98 -11.39
CA GLY A 53 -6.96 -0.37 -10.84
C GLY A 53 -5.78 -0.47 -9.85
N ARG A 54 -4.63 0.12 -10.19
CA ARG A 54 -3.47 0.20 -9.29
C ARG A 54 -3.78 1.03 -8.04
N ARG A 55 -4.41 2.20 -8.22
CA ARG A 55 -4.80 3.10 -7.13
C ARG A 55 -5.76 2.41 -6.15
N PHE A 56 -6.71 1.62 -6.65
CA PHE A 56 -7.65 0.86 -5.84
C PHE A 56 -6.94 -0.06 -4.84
N VAL A 57 -5.91 -0.80 -5.28
CA VAL A 57 -5.12 -1.68 -4.40
C VAL A 57 -4.47 -0.87 -3.27
N GLY A 58 -3.88 0.27 -3.59
CA GLY A 58 -3.29 1.17 -2.61
C GLY A 58 -4.30 1.72 -1.60
N LEU A 59 -5.50 2.09 -2.06
CA LEU A 59 -6.60 2.55 -1.19
C LEU A 59 -7.08 1.46 -0.22
N GLN A 60 -7.10 0.18 -0.65
CA GLN A 60 -7.43 -0.92 0.26
C GLN A 60 -6.40 -1.07 1.38
N ILE A 61 -5.11 -0.95 1.07
CA ILE A 61 -4.04 -0.98 2.07
C ILE A 61 -4.20 0.21 3.05
N VAL A 62 -4.38 1.42 2.53
CA VAL A 62 -4.56 2.63 3.36
C VAL A 62 -5.79 2.52 4.25
N LYS A 63 -6.88 1.93 3.75
CA LYS A 63 -8.07 1.64 4.53
C LYS A 63 -7.70 0.76 5.73
N MET A 64 -7.05 -0.39 5.50
CA MET A 64 -6.65 -1.31 6.59
C MET A 64 -5.76 -0.63 7.64
N LEU A 65 -4.84 0.24 7.23
CA LEU A 65 -3.96 0.98 8.14
C LEU A 65 -4.68 2.04 8.98
N LYS A 66 -5.86 2.50 8.54
CA LYS A 66 -6.64 3.56 9.19
C LYS A 66 -7.84 3.03 9.97
N LEU A 67 -8.22 1.77 9.77
CA LEU A 67 -9.31 1.16 10.52
C LEU A 67 -8.95 1.08 11.99
N ASN A 68 -9.90 1.44 12.85
CA ASN A 68 -9.73 1.33 14.28
C ASN A 68 -10.10 -0.09 14.73
N LEU A 69 -9.11 -0.86 15.19
CA LEU A 69 -9.33 -2.22 15.67
C LEU A 69 -10.33 -2.28 16.83
N SER A 70 -10.42 -1.24 17.67
CA SER A 70 -11.37 -1.21 18.78
C SER A 70 -12.84 -1.16 18.33
N THR A 71 -13.09 -0.84 17.06
CA THR A 71 -14.44 -0.84 16.46
C THR A 71 -14.75 -2.13 15.71
N MET A 72 -13.80 -3.06 15.63
CA MET A 72 -13.92 -4.32 14.90
C MET A 72 -14.14 -5.54 15.79
N PHE A 73 -13.77 -5.46 17.07
CA PHE A 73 -14.10 -6.51 18.04
C PHE A 73 -15.53 -6.35 18.52
N GLU A 74 -16.26 -7.46 18.64
CA GLU A 74 -17.49 -7.47 19.42
C GLU A 74 -17.15 -7.24 20.91
N PRO A 75 -18.05 -6.65 21.71
CA PRO A 75 -17.81 -6.45 23.13
C PRO A 75 -17.51 -7.79 23.83
N GLY A 76 -16.23 -8.05 24.13
CA GLY A 76 -15.80 -9.25 24.87
C GLY A 76 -14.63 -10.03 24.25
N GLU A 77 -14.30 -9.82 22.98
CA GLU A 77 -13.05 -10.36 22.40
C GLU A 77 -11.93 -9.34 22.58
N GLN A 78 -11.01 -9.64 23.50
CA GLN A 78 -9.72 -8.94 23.56
C GLN A 78 -8.71 -9.65 22.64
N PRO A 79 -7.79 -8.91 21.99
CA PRO A 79 -6.78 -9.46 21.10
C PRO A 79 -5.78 -10.39 21.81
#